data_AF-A0A328PE99-F1
#
_entry.id   AF-A0A328PE99-F1
#
_cell.length_a   1.000
_cell.length_b   1.000
_cell.length_c   1.000
_cell.angle_alpha   90.00
_cell.angle_beta   90.00
_cell.angle_gamma   90.00
#
_symmetry.space_group_name_H-M   'P 1'
#
loop_
_entity.id
_entity.type
_entity.pdbx_description
1 polymer ?
#
loop_
_entity_poly.entity_id
_entity_poly.type
_entity_poly.pdbx_seq_one_letter_code
_entity_poly.pdbx_strand_id
1 'polypeptide(L)'
;MNDKSLKPPYTSYRSFQNLIGELREYVRAHQVVPSVIDRSLLHKRSGSEQSALIAALKWFELIEDDGTPTQLLHDYVETDESKSVPMLKSMVEKSYSLITDGKFDLRRATTNQMAEQFRQYDISGSTLYKCISFFLAAAKDAGIPVSPLVKAPVASSNGGAKRKSKPVLAPAPINPVVTPDPHLAQKTPRAPREDMVAIPIPIYGGSDGVIYLPGNMTEKQWTNVIKMTEFILQNYRETMAEQAAEAEEDS
;
A
#
# COMPACT_ATOMS: atom_id res chain seq x y z
N MET A 1 -4.53 -26.52 10.03
CA MET A 1 -5.07 -25.50 9.12
C MET A 1 -5.02 -24.19 9.87
N ASN A 2 -4.08 -23.31 9.52
CA ASN A 2 -3.88 -22.05 10.22
C ASN A 2 -5.03 -21.12 9.83
N ASP A 3 -5.99 -20.95 10.72
CA ASP A 3 -7.15 -20.07 10.55
C ASP A 3 -6.73 -18.59 10.70
N LYS A 4 -5.75 -18.16 9.89
CA LYS A 4 -5.47 -16.73 9.70
C LYS A 4 -6.56 -16.23 8.77
N SER A 5 -7.52 -15.52 9.34
CA SER A 5 -8.50 -14.73 8.59
C SER A 5 -7.75 -13.87 7.56
N LEU A 6 -7.81 -14.28 6.29
CA LEU A 6 -7.20 -13.56 5.19
C LEU A 6 -7.88 -12.20 5.12
N LYS A 7 -7.08 -11.14 4.95
CA LYS A 7 -7.59 -9.77 4.91
C LYS A 7 -7.80 -9.37 3.45
N PRO A 8 -8.93 -8.70 3.11
CA PRO A 8 -9.13 -8.14 1.79
C PRO A 8 -7.94 -7.33 1.27
N PRO A 9 -7.68 -7.31 -0.05
CA PRO A 9 -6.55 -6.61 -0.64
C PRO A 9 -6.61 -5.11 -0.35
N TYR A 10 -5.51 -4.56 0.16
CA TYR A 10 -5.34 -3.13 0.41
C TYR A 10 -4.37 -2.45 -0.57
N THR A 11 -3.91 -3.19 -1.58
CA THR A 11 -3.16 -2.65 -2.71
C THR A 11 -4.09 -1.87 -3.64
N SER A 12 -3.53 -1.22 -4.66
CA SER A 12 -4.35 -0.65 -5.73
C SER A 12 -4.81 -1.76 -6.67
N TYR A 13 -6.08 -1.73 -7.08
CA TYR A 13 -6.60 -2.71 -8.04
C TYR A 13 -5.85 -2.64 -9.39
N ARG A 14 -5.41 -1.44 -9.79
CA ARG A 14 -4.55 -1.26 -10.97
C ARG A 14 -3.21 -2.00 -10.84
N SER A 15 -2.56 -1.95 -9.67
CA SER A 15 -1.31 -2.70 -9.43
C SER A 15 -1.54 -4.20 -9.57
N PHE A 16 -2.66 -4.70 -9.05
CA PHE A 16 -3.06 -6.10 -9.22
C PHE A 16 -3.28 -6.46 -10.70
N GLN A 17 -4.03 -5.65 -11.45
CA GLN A 17 -4.24 -5.88 -12.89
C GLN A 17 -2.94 -5.86 -13.68
N ASN A 18 -2.04 -4.93 -13.38
CA ASN A 18 -0.72 -4.87 -14.02
C ASN A 18 0.07 -6.16 -13.77
N LEU A 19 0.06 -6.68 -12.53
CA LEU A 19 0.71 -7.95 -12.21
C LEU A 19 0.11 -9.12 -12.99
N ILE A 20 -1.23 -9.23 -13.04
CA ILE A 20 -1.89 -10.26 -13.84
C ILE A 20 -1.51 -10.12 -15.32
N GLY A 21 -1.47 -8.89 -15.86
CA GLY A 21 -1.04 -8.62 -17.23
C GLY A 21 0.40 -9.07 -17.50
N GLU A 22 1.33 -8.79 -16.58
CA GLU A 22 2.72 -9.25 -16.67
C GLU A 22 2.82 -10.79 -16.64
N LEU A 23 2.03 -11.45 -15.79
CA LEU A 23 1.98 -12.91 -15.75
C LEU A 23 1.42 -13.48 -17.07
N ARG A 24 0.36 -12.88 -17.62
CA ARG A 24 -0.19 -13.26 -18.93
C ARG A 24 0.84 -13.12 -20.05
N GLU A 25 1.56 -12.00 -20.07
CA GLU A 25 2.62 -11.75 -21.06
C GLU A 25 3.75 -12.76 -20.91
N TYR A 26 4.17 -13.06 -19.68
CA TYR A 26 5.20 -14.07 -19.39
C TYR A 26 4.79 -15.45 -19.88
N VAL A 27 3.57 -15.89 -19.55
CA VAL A 27 3.01 -17.19 -19.97
C VAL A 27 2.85 -17.26 -21.48
N ARG A 28 2.43 -16.17 -22.13
CA ARG A 28 2.36 -16.11 -23.59
C ARG A 28 3.73 -16.22 -24.26
N ALA A 29 4.76 -15.61 -23.66
CA ALA A 29 6.11 -15.60 -24.20
C ALA A 29 6.87 -16.92 -23.95
N HIS A 30 6.66 -17.57 -22.79
CA HIS A 30 7.44 -18.73 -22.36
C HIS A 30 6.65 -20.04 -22.31
N GLN A 31 5.33 -19.99 -22.49
CA GLN A 31 4.40 -21.14 -22.38
C GLN A 31 4.46 -21.87 -21.03
N VAL A 32 4.92 -21.19 -19.97
CA VAL A 32 5.08 -21.76 -18.63
C VAL A 32 4.65 -20.72 -17.59
N VAL A 33 3.87 -21.14 -16.59
CA VAL A 33 3.62 -20.35 -15.38
C VAL A 33 4.77 -20.60 -14.40
N PRO A 34 5.37 -19.56 -13.77
CA PRO A 34 6.42 -19.75 -12.77
C PRO A 34 5.99 -20.70 -11.66
N SER A 35 6.87 -21.62 -11.23
CA SER A 35 6.54 -22.63 -10.21
C SER A 35 6.22 -22.03 -8.84
N VAL A 36 6.75 -20.85 -8.53
CA VAL A 36 6.51 -20.12 -7.29
C VAL A 36 6.38 -18.63 -7.63
N ILE A 37 5.37 -17.98 -7.04
CA ILE A 37 5.16 -16.54 -7.12
C ILE A 37 5.47 -15.95 -5.75
N ASP A 38 6.67 -15.39 -5.62
CA ASP A 38 7.16 -14.77 -4.41
C ASP A 38 7.68 -13.33 -4.68
N ARG A 39 8.39 -12.77 -3.69
CA ARG A 39 8.98 -11.43 -3.77
C ARG A 39 10.02 -11.29 -4.88
N SER A 40 10.72 -12.37 -5.25
CA SER A 40 11.76 -12.35 -6.29
C SER A 40 11.17 -12.04 -7.67
N LEU A 41 9.97 -12.56 -7.96
CA LEU A 41 9.23 -12.27 -9.20
C LEU A 41 8.77 -10.81 -9.26
N LEU A 42 8.68 -10.14 -8.12
CA LEU A 42 8.16 -8.77 -7.97
C LEU A 42 9.27 -7.74 -7.72
N HIS A 43 10.54 -8.05 -8.00
CA HIS A 43 11.72 -7.21 -7.71
C HIS A 43 11.64 -5.75 -8.23
N LYS A 44 10.86 -5.49 -9.29
CA LYS A 44 10.65 -4.12 -9.83
C LYS A 44 9.73 -3.24 -8.96
N ARG A 45 9.07 -3.83 -7.96
CA ARG A 45 8.09 -3.18 -7.08
C ARG A 45 8.70 -2.95 -5.70
N SER A 46 8.19 -1.95 -4.98
CA SER A 46 8.60 -1.73 -3.59
C SER A 46 8.21 -2.90 -2.67
N GLY A 47 9.00 -3.22 -1.64
CA GLY A 47 8.72 -4.36 -0.76
C GLY A 47 7.34 -4.35 -0.09
N SER A 48 6.79 -3.16 0.17
CA SER A 48 5.42 -3.00 0.67
C SER A 48 4.37 -3.35 -0.39
N GLU A 49 4.59 -2.97 -1.64
CA GLU A 49 3.73 -3.34 -2.76
C GLU A 49 3.83 -4.84 -3.08
N GLN A 50 5.03 -5.43 -3.02
CA GLN A 50 5.23 -6.87 -3.19
C GLN A 50 4.38 -7.66 -2.16
N SER A 51 4.49 -7.28 -0.89
CA SER A 51 3.75 -7.95 0.19
C SER A 51 2.23 -7.78 0.04
N ALA A 52 1.77 -6.59 -0.39
CA ALA A 52 0.36 -6.32 -0.60
C ALA A 52 -0.21 -7.08 -1.82
N LEU A 53 0.58 -7.27 -2.88
CA LEU A 53 0.18 -8.04 -4.06
C LEU A 53 0.13 -9.54 -3.78
N ILE A 54 1.12 -10.09 -3.08
CA ILE A 54 1.10 -11.50 -2.66
C ILE A 54 -0.13 -11.77 -1.79
N ALA A 55 -0.43 -10.88 -0.84
CA ALA A 55 -1.65 -10.99 -0.03
C ALA A 55 -2.93 -10.94 -0.90
N ALA A 56 -2.94 -10.13 -1.97
CA ALA A 56 -4.06 -10.06 -2.89
C ALA A 56 -4.24 -11.35 -3.73
N LEU A 57 -3.15 -11.97 -4.17
CA LEU A 57 -3.20 -13.25 -4.88
C LEU A 57 -3.74 -14.36 -3.98
N LYS A 58 -3.28 -14.41 -2.71
CA LYS A 58 -3.80 -15.35 -1.70
C LYS A 58 -5.28 -15.14 -1.41
N TRP A 59 -5.71 -13.88 -1.30
CA TRP A 59 -7.12 -13.54 -1.07
C TRP A 59 -8.06 -14.07 -2.17
N PHE A 60 -7.59 -14.07 -3.42
CA PHE A 60 -8.33 -14.63 -4.56
C PHE A 60 -8.04 -16.12 -4.80
N GLU A 61 -7.30 -16.78 -3.90
CA GLU A 61 -6.89 -18.19 -4.04
C GLU A 61 -6.17 -18.47 -5.37
N LEU A 62 -5.46 -17.47 -5.90
CA LEU A 62 -4.64 -17.59 -7.10
C LEU A 62 -3.29 -18.26 -6.80
N ILE A 63 -2.84 -18.16 -5.55
CA ILE A 63 -1.66 -18.84 -5.05
C ILE A 63 -1.96 -19.45 -3.68
N GLU A 64 -1.26 -20.55 -3.39
CA GLU A 64 -1.23 -21.19 -2.08
C GLU A 64 -0.37 -20.40 -1.09
N ASP A 65 -0.31 -20.87 0.16
CA ASP A 65 0.41 -20.19 1.22
C ASP A 65 1.93 -20.12 1.01
N ASP A 66 2.49 -21.08 0.29
CA ASP A 66 3.90 -21.16 -0.09
C ASP A 66 4.23 -20.41 -1.39
N GLY A 67 3.23 -19.78 -2.01
CA GLY A 67 3.39 -19.07 -3.28
C GLY A 67 3.22 -19.94 -4.52
N THR A 68 2.86 -21.22 -4.37
CA THR A 68 2.57 -22.11 -5.50
C THR A 68 1.32 -21.63 -6.25
N PRO A 69 1.36 -21.44 -7.57
CA PRO A 69 0.17 -21.15 -8.38
C PRO A 69 -0.92 -22.20 -8.24
N THR A 70 -2.16 -21.76 -8.10
CA THR A 70 -3.32 -22.67 -8.16
C THR A 70 -3.78 -22.87 -9.60
N GLN A 71 -4.54 -23.94 -9.86
CA GLN A 71 -5.17 -24.15 -11.18
C GLN A 71 -6.02 -22.94 -11.61
N LEU A 72 -6.63 -22.24 -10.64
CA LEU A 72 -7.40 -21.03 -10.91
C LEU A 72 -6.53 -19.92 -11.52
N LEU A 73 -5.29 -19.76 -11.06
CA LEU A 73 -4.37 -18.79 -11.65
C LEU A 73 -3.94 -19.21 -13.05
N HIS A 74 -3.61 -20.48 -13.28
CA HIS A 74 -3.32 -21.01 -14.61
C HIS A 74 -4.45 -20.69 -15.60
N ASP A 75 -5.67 -21.07 -15.24
CA ASP A 75 -6.85 -20.81 -16.07
C ASP A 75 -7.03 -19.29 -16.30
N TYR A 76 -6.82 -18.46 -15.28
CA TYR A 76 -7.06 -17.02 -15.37
C TYR A 76 -6.01 -16.25 -16.20
N VAL A 77 -4.76 -16.72 -16.25
CA VAL A 77 -3.71 -16.11 -17.07
C VAL A 77 -3.68 -16.66 -18.50
N GLU A 78 -4.17 -17.86 -18.73
CA GLU A 78 -4.25 -18.44 -20.08
C GLU A 78 -5.52 -18.04 -20.85
N THR A 79 -6.57 -17.61 -20.14
CA THR A 79 -7.85 -17.28 -20.77
C THR A 79 -7.85 -15.96 -21.52
N ASP A 80 -8.64 -15.90 -22.58
CA ASP A 80 -8.89 -14.68 -23.35
C ASP A 80 -9.70 -13.65 -22.56
N GLU A 81 -9.61 -12.38 -22.97
CA GLU A 81 -10.27 -11.27 -22.27
C GLU A 81 -11.79 -11.49 -22.09
N SER A 82 -12.47 -12.10 -23.07
CA SER A 82 -13.90 -12.43 -23.03
C SER A 82 -14.30 -13.40 -21.93
N LYS A 83 -13.40 -14.32 -21.55
CA LYS A 83 -13.59 -15.31 -20.48
C LYS A 83 -13.00 -14.84 -19.15
N SER A 84 -12.10 -13.86 -19.18
CA SER A 84 -11.48 -13.35 -17.96
C SER A 84 -12.47 -12.60 -17.06
N VAL A 85 -13.42 -11.85 -17.64
CA VAL A 85 -14.45 -11.11 -16.89
C VAL A 85 -15.35 -12.04 -16.06
N PRO A 86 -15.98 -13.10 -16.60
CA PRO A 86 -16.80 -14.01 -15.79
C PRO A 86 -15.98 -14.79 -14.73
N MET A 87 -14.71 -15.09 -15.00
CA MET A 87 -13.82 -15.67 -13.98
C MET A 87 -13.56 -14.67 -12.86
N LEU A 88 -13.22 -13.42 -13.17
CA LEU A 88 -13.04 -12.35 -12.19
C LEU A 88 -14.28 -12.15 -11.34
N LYS A 89 -15.46 -12.16 -11.95
CA LYS A 89 -16.73 -12.09 -11.23
C LYS A 89 -16.88 -13.22 -10.21
N SER A 90 -16.63 -14.46 -10.63
CA SER A 90 -16.72 -15.63 -9.76
C SER A 90 -15.72 -15.55 -8.60
N MET A 91 -14.49 -15.07 -8.86
CA MET A 91 -13.48 -14.84 -7.83
C MET A 91 -13.91 -13.77 -6.83
N VAL A 92 -14.44 -12.64 -7.31
CA VAL A 92 -14.92 -11.56 -6.43
C VAL A 92 -16.11 -12.01 -5.58
N GLU A 93 -17.09 -12.71 -6.15
CA GLU A 93 -18.23 -13.23 -5.40
C GLU A 93 -17.81 -14.26 -4.35
N LYS A 94 -16.85 -15.15 -4.68
CA LYS A 94 -16.32 -16.14 -3.73
C LYS A 94 -15.56 -15.48 -2.59
N SER A 95 -14.56 -14.64 -2.91
CA SER A 95 -13.69 -14.04 -1.89
C SER A 95 -14.41 -12.99 -1.04
N TYR A 96 -15.39 -12.27 -1.59
CA TYR A 96 -16.19 -11.27 -0.87
C TYR A 96 -17.59 -11.80 -0.51
N SER A 97 -17.68 -13.06 -0.09
CA SER A 97 -18.96 -13.71 0.22
C SER A 97 -19.80 -12.94 1.24
N LEU A 98 -19.22 -12.37 2.30
CA LEU A 98 -19.96 -11.56 3.29
C LEU A 98 -20.65 -10.33 2.70
N ILE A 99 -20.17 -9.84 1.56
CA ILE A 99 -20.71 -8.66 0.88
C ILE A 99 -21.63 -9.09 -0.26
N THR A 100 -21.33 -10.20 -0.92
CA THR A 100 -21.97 -10.65 -2.17
C THR A 100 -22.95 -11.82 -1.98
N ASP A 101 -23.19 -12.29 -0.76
CA ASP A 101 -24.14 -13.37 -0.42
C ASP A 101 -25.62 -13.06 -0.70
N GLY A 102 -25.93 -11.85 -1.16
CA GLY A 102 -27.28 -11.39 -1.46
C GLY A 102 -28.10 -10.93 -0.24
N LYS A 103 -27.58 -11.05 0.99
CA LYS A 103 -28.21 -10.47 2.19
C LYS A 103 -27.94 -8.97 2.29
N PHE A 104 -26.81 -8.54 1.74
CA PHE A 104 -26.45 -7.14 1.64
C PHE A 104 -26.89 -6.56 0.28
N ASP A 105 -27.64 -5.46 0.27
CA ASP A 105 -28.01 -4.78 -0.97
C ASP A 105 -26.85 -3.91 -1.47
N LEU A 106 -25.92 -4.50 -2.22
CA LEU A 106 -24.78 -3.76 -2.80
C LEU A 106 -25.21 -2.60 -3.68
N ARG A 107 -26.38 -2.68 -4.34
CA ARG A 107 -26.84 -1.68 -5.32
C ARG A 107 -27.36 -0.42 -4.66
N ARG A 108 -27.79 -0.50 -3.40
CA ARG A 108 -28.30 0.63 -2.62
C ARG A 108 -27.47 0.96 -1.39
N ALA A 109 -26.42 0.17 -1.13
CA ALA A 109 -25.50 0.37 -0.03
C ALA A 109 -24.96 1.80 0.04
N THR A 110 -24.87 2.33 1.25
CA THR A 110 -24.15 3.58 1.53
C THR A 110 -22.68 3.29 1.87
N THR A 111 -21.81 4.31 1.80
CA THR A 111 -20.40 4.16 2.19
C THR A 111 -20.24 3.64 3.63
N ASN A 112 -21.09 4.09 4.56
CA ASN A 112 -21.04 3.65 5.96
C ASN A 112 -21.46 2.19 6.12
N GLN A 113 -22.50 1.75 5.40
CA GLN A 113 -22.94 0.36 5.40
C GLN A 113 -21.88 -0.56 4.81
N MET A 114 -21.22 -0.16 3.72
CA MET A 114 -20.12 -0.92 3.15
C MET A 114 -18.93 -0.97 4.12
N ALA A 115 -18.58 0.16 4.75
CA ALA A 115 -17.53 0.19 5.77
C ALA A 115 -17.83 -0.76 6.94
N GLU A 116 -19.10 -0.87 7.37
CA GLU A 116 -19.50 -1.81 8.42
C GLU A 116 -19.34 -3.28 7.99
N GLN A 117 -19.70 -3.62 6.74
CA GLN A 117 -19.43 -4.95 6.21
C GLN A 117 -17.93 -5.26 6.18
N PHE A 118 -17.10 -4.31 5.77
CA PHE A 118 -15.66 -4.52 5.73
C PHE A 118 -15.00 -4.60 7.12
N ARG A 119 -15.61 -4.00 8.17
CA ARG A 119 -15.12 -4.15 9.55
C ARG A 119 -15.21 -5.57 10.06
N GLN A 120 -16.09 -6.41 9.51
CA GLN A 120 -16.19 -7.83 9.85
C GLN A 120 -14.93 -8.62 9.46
N TYR A 121 -14.10 -8.10 8.55
CA TYR A 121 -12.80 -8.67 8.22
C TYR A 121 -11.66 -8.24 9.18
N ASP A 122 -11.98 -7.63 10.32
CA ASP A 122 -10.99 -7.09 11.28
C ASP A 122 -10.04 -6.06 10.62
N ILE A 123 -10.62 -5.14 9.85
CA ILE A 123 -9.92 -4.04 9.18
C ILE A 123 -10.48 -2.70 9.65
N SER A 124 -9.59 -1.74 9.91
CA SER A 124 -9.95 -0.39 10.34
C SER A 124 -9.06 0.69 9.71
N GLY A 125 -9.42 1.96 9.94
CA GLY A 125 -8.60 3.10 9.55
C GLY A 125 -8.40 3.27 8.03
N SER A 126 -7.18 3.61 7.63
CA SER A 126 -6.82 3.84 6.22
C SER A 126 -6.85 2.56 5.38
N THR A 127 -6.58 1.40 5.98
CA THR A 127 -6.62 0.09 5.32
C THR A 127 -8.05 -0.25 4.89
N LEU A 128 -9.05 0.04 5.74
CA LEU A 128 -10.46 -0.18 5.43
C LEU A 128 -10.86 0.49 4.11
N TYR A 129 -10.48 1.75 3.95
CA TYR A 129 -10.76 2.54 2.76
C TYR A 129 -10.03 2.03 1.51
N LYS A 130 -8.81 1.51 1.66
CA LYS A 130 -8.08 0.88 0.55
C LYS A 130 -8.77 -0.42 0.09
N CYS A 131 -9.20 -1.26 1.03
CA CYS A 131 -9.92 -2.49 0.73
C CYS A 131 -11.26 -2.24 0.03
N ILE A 132 -12.02 -1.24 0.49
CA ILE A 132 -13.26 -0.81 -0.17
C ILE A 132 -12.97 -0.33 -1.59
N SER A 133 -11.96 0.53 -1.77
CA SER A 133 -11.57 1.02 -3.09
C SER A 133 -11.14 -0.09 -4.04
N PHE A 134 -10.39 -1.09 -3.54
CA PHE A 134 -10.01 -2.26 -4.32
C PHE A 134 -11.25 -3.05 -4.76
N PHE A 135 -12.15 -3.36 -3.83
CA PHE A 135 -13.38 -4.08 -4.12
C PHE A 135 -14.26 -3.36 -5.13
N LEU A 136 -14.47 -2.05 -5.00
CA LEU A 136 -15.30 -1.29 -5.94
C LEU A 136 -14.72 -1.30 -7.36
N ALA A 137 -13.40 -1.21 -7.48
CA ALA A 137 -12.72 -1.28 -8.77
C ALA A 137 -12.82 -2.70 -9.38
N ALA A 138 -12.59 -3.74 -8.58
CA ALA A 138 -12.74 -5.13 -9.00
C ALA A 138 -14.19 -5.46 -9.39
N ALA A 139 -15.17 -5.02 -8.61
CA ALA A 139 -16.59 -5.21 -8.86
C ALA A 139 -17.03 -4.53 -10.16
N LYS A 140 -16.53 -3.32 -10.43
CA LYS A 140 -16.79 -2.61 -11.69
C LYS A 140 -16.29 -3.41 -12.89
N ASP A 141 -15.05 -3.89 -12.85
CA ASP A 141 -14.46 -4.66 -13.94
C ASP A 141 -15.08 -6.05 -14.11
N ALA A 142 -15.54 -6.65 -13.02
CA ALA A 142 -16.30 -7.90 -13.01
C ALA A 142 -17.76 -7.74 -13.49
N GLY A 143 -18.24 -6.52 -13.73
CA GLY A 143 -19.65 -6.26 -14.06
C GLY A 143 -20.62 -6.50 -12.89
N ILE A 144 -20.14 -6.48 -11.65
CA ILE A 144 -20.96 -6.59 -10.45
C ILE A 144 -21.60 -5.21 -10.16
N PRO A 145 -22.94 -5.12 -10.12
CA PRO A 145 -23.63 -3.85 -9.92
C PRO A 145 -23.46 -3.36 -8.47
N VAL A 146 -22.74 -2.25 -8.31
CA VAL A 146 -22.52 -1.58 -7.02
C VAL A 146 -23.27 -0.25 -6.95
N SER A 147 -23.60 0.17 -5.72
CA SER A 147 -24.31 1.41 -5.45
C SER A 147 -23.50 2.64 -5.90
N PRO A 148 -24.11 3.58 -6.63
CA PRO A 148 -23.46 4.83 -7.01
C PRO A 148 -23.18 5.75 -5.81
N LEU A 149 -23.79 5.46 -4.65
CA LEU A 149 -23.61 6.22 -3.41
C LEU A 149 -22.29 5.89 -2.72
N VAL A 150 -21.70 4.73 -2.99
CA VAL A 150 -20.41 4.35 -2.42
C VAL A 150 -19.31 5.02 -3.23
N LYS A 151 -18.85 6.17 -2.74
CA LYS A 151 -17.65 6.80 -3.28
C LYS A 151 -16.43 6.09 -2.72
N ALA A 152 -15.62 5.49 -3.61
CA ALA A 152 -14.25 5.16 -3.28
C ALA A 152 -13.59 6.44 -2.74
N PRO A 153 -13.06 6.45 -1.51
CA PRO A 153 -12.33 7.58 -0.99
C PRO A 153 -11.24 7.91 -1.99
N VAL A 154 -11.25 9.14 -2.50
CA VAL A 154 -10.13 9.63 -3.30
C VAL A 154 -8.91 9.43 -2.43
N ALA A 155 -7.95 8.63 -2.91
CA ALA A 155 -6.71 8.41 -2.18
C ALA A 155 -6.23 9.80 -1.75
N SER A 156 -6.18 10.05 -0.44
CA SER A 156 -5.53 11.23 0.08
C SER A 156 -4.07 11.07 -0.31
N SER A 157 -3.74 11.57 -1.49
CA SER A 157 -2.37 11.81 -1.88
C SER A 157 -1.80 12.64 -0.75
N ASN A 158 -0.82 12.08 -0.04
CA ASN A 158 0.05 12.88 0.84
C ASN A 158 0.91 13.87 0.02
N GLY A 159 0.62 14.09 -1.26
CA GLY A 159 1.13 15.18 -2.09
C GLY A 159 0.26 16.43 -1.94
N GLY A 160 0.80 17.43 -1.26
CA GLY A 160 0.15 18.72 -1.01
C GLY A 160 -0.45 19.32 -2.28
N ALA A 161 -1.77 19.52 -2.26
CA ALA A 161 -2.46 20.34 -3.23
C ALA A 161 -1.98 21.79 -3.09
N LYS A 162 -1.13 22.22 -4.04
CA LYS A 162 -0.74 23.64 -4.20
C LYS A 162 -2.00 24.47 -4.44
N ARG A 163 -2.47 25.16 -3.40
CA ARG A 163 -3.42 26.27 -3.55
C ARG A 163 -2.74 27.37 -4.39
N LYS A 164 -3.25 27.60 -5.61
CA LYS A 164 -2.93 28.78 -6.41
C LYS A 164 -3.52 30.02 -5.71
N SER A 165 -2.68 30.87 -5.14
CA SER A 165 -3.05 32.24 -4.75
C SER A 165 -2.75 33.20 -5.91
N LYS A 166 -3.73 34.07 -6.22
CA LYS A 166 -3.63 35.15 -7.23
C LYS A 166 -2.64 36.23 -6.79
N PRO A 167 -1.95 36.94 -7.72
CA PRO A 167 -1.03 38.02 -7.39
C PRO A 167 -1.76 39.36 -7.24
N VAL A 168 -1.33 40.19 -6.29
CA VAL A 168 -1.61 41.64 -6.26
C VAL A 168 -0.28 42.38 -6.14
N LEU A 169 -0.16 43.42 -6.97
CA LEU A 169 0.97 44.32 -7.29
C LEU A 169 1.64 45.01 -6.06
N ALA A 170 2.97 45.20 -6.16
CA ALA A 170 3.82 46.08 -5.31
C ALA A 170 3.97 47.50 -5.92
N PRO A 171 4.59 48.52 -5.25
CA PRO A 171 6.09 48.70 -5.18
C PRO A 171 6.63 49.32 -3.84
N ALA A 172 7.75 48.90 -3.20
CA ALA A 172 9.21 49.14 -3.38
C ALA A 172 9.76 50.54 -2.94
N PRO A 173 11.07 50.78 -2.61
CA PRO A 173 12.24 49.92 -2.26
C PRO A 173 13.03 50.41 -0.98
N ILE A 174 14.13 49.78 -0.49
CA ILE A 174 15.57 50.05 -0.81
C ILE A 174 16.44 48.85 -0.31
N ASN A 175 17.38 48.42 -1.18
CA ASN A 175 18.40 47.33 -1.10
C ASN A 175 19.75 47.83 -0.50
N PRO A 176 20.89 47.08 -0.36
CA PRO A 176 21.34 45.87 -1.11
C PRO A 176 22.04 44.75 -0.25
N VAL A 177 22.31 43.53 -0.75
CA VAL A 177 23.60 43.13 -1.37
C VAL A 177 23.55 41.65 -1.86
N VAL A 178 23.81 41.47 -3.17
CA VAL A 178 24.63 40.44 -3.89
C VAL A 178 24.25 38.92 -3.95
N THR A 179 23.67 38.53 -5.12
CA THR A 179 23.86 37.37 -6.08
C THR A 179 24.14 35.91 -5.63
N PRO A 180 24.11 34.88 -6.52
CA PRO A 180 23.23 34.51 -7.66
C PRO A 180 22.66 33.04 -7.59
N ASP A 181 21.74 32.72 -8.51
CA ASP A 181 21.12 31.44 -8.94
C ASP A 181 21.31 30.10 -8.17
N PRO A 182 20.20 29.39 -7.82
CA PRO A 182 20.23 28.02 -7.33
C PRO A 182 19.96 27.01 -8.46
N HIS A 183 21.01 26.50 -9.09
CA HIS A 183 20.96 25.15 -9.65
C HIS A 183 21.52 24.18 -8.60
N LEU A 184 20.72 23.15 -8.26
CA LEU A 184 21.04 21.99 -7.39
C LEU A 184 20.93 22.22 -5.86
N ALA A 185 19.69 22.35 -5.35
CA ALA A 185 19.45 22.21 -3.90
C ALA A 185 19.14 20.75 -3.53
N GLN A 186 20.18 20.09 -3.04
CA GLN A 186 20.18 18.85 -2.27
C GLN A 186 19.15 18.94 -1.12
N LYS A 187 18.43 17.85 -0.85
CA LYS A 187 17.53 17.72 0.31
C LYS A 187 18.36 17.63 1.59
N THR A 188 18.69 18.76 2.20
CA THR A 188 19.13 18.81 3.60
C THR A 188 17.93 18.82 4.56
N PRO A 189 18.04 18.19 5.75
CA PRO A 189 16.98 18.16 6.74
C PRO A 189 16.63 19.56 7.23
N ARG A 190 15.33 19.88 7.28
CA ARG A 190 14.82 21.16 7.77
C ARG A 190 15.05 21.25 9.28
N ALA A 191 15.59 22.38 9.76
CA ALA A 191 15.81 22.64 11.19
C ALA A 191 14.52 22.48 12.04
N PRO A 192 14.64 22.11 13.34
CA PRO A 192 13.49 21.80 14.20
C PRO A 192 12.53 22.97 14.36
N ARG A 193 11.22 22.66 14.41
CA ARG A 193 10.20 23.62 14.83
C ARG A 193 10.20 23.73 16.36
N GLU A 194 9.84 24.90 16.89
CA GLU A 194 9.86 25.24 18.33
C GLU A 194 9.02 24.31 19.23
N ASP A 195 8.19 23.42 18.67
CA ASP A 195 7.28 22.50 19.35
C ASP A 195 7.77 21.05 19.47
N MET A 196 9.05 20.79 19.16
CA MET A 196 9.65 19.45 19.19
C MET A 196 10.59 19.23 20.39
N VAL A 197 10.40 18.12 21.08
CA VAL A 197 11.26 17.58 22.13
C VAL A 197 12.30 16.65 21.51
N ALA A 198 13.57 16.87 21.84
CA ALA A 198 14.68 16.01 21.45
C ALA A 198 14.98 14.99 22.56
N ILE A 199 14.94 13.70 22.22
CA ILE A 199 15.29 12.60 23.12
C ILE A 199 16.62 12.02 22.61
N PRO A 200 17.74 12.26 23.31
CA PRO A 200 19.02 11.68 22.94
C PRO A 200 19.04 10.18 23.26
N ILE A 201 19.57 9.39 22.33
CA ILE A 201 19.82 7.95 22.48
C ILE A 201 21.33 7.76 22.47
N PRO A 202 21.96 7.57 23.64
CA PRO A 202 23.39 7.35 23.70
C PRO A 202 23.72 5.98 23.08
N ILE A 203 24.62 5.97 22.09
CA ILE A 203 25.08 4.75 21.43
C ILE A 203 26.54 4.52 21.82
N TYR A 204 26.78 3.51 22.67
CA TYR A 204 28.13 3.19 23.14
C TYR A 204 29.03 2.79 21.97
N GLY A 205 30.09 3.57 21.73
CA GLY A 205 31.07 3.33 20.66
C GLY A 205 30.76 3.99 19.31
N GLY A 206 29.74 4.86 19.23
CA GLY A 206 29.38 5.61 18.02
C GLY A 206 28.90 7.04 18.30
N SER A 207 28.38 7.72 17.26
CA SER A 207 27.71 9.01 17.41
C SER A 207 26.32 8.85 18.02
N ASP A 208 25.96 9.68 18.98
CA ASP A 208 24.64 9.67 19.61
C ASP A 208 23.50 9.82 18.59
N GLY A 209 22.46 8.99 18.74
CA GLY A 209 21.21 9.13 18.01
C GLY A 209 20.31 10.19 18.67
N VAL A 210 19.45 10.83 17.89
CA VAL A 210 18.43 11.76 18.43
C VAL A 210 17.08 11.46 17.80
N ILE A 211 16.05 11.32 18.63
CA ILE A 211 14.65 11.26 18.19
C ILE A 211 13.98 12.60 18.51
N TYR A 212 13.36 13.22 17.50
CA TYR A 212 12.55 14.42 17.67
C TYR A 212 11.06 14.05 17.69
N LEU A 213 10.36 14.38 18.77
CA LEU A 213 8.92 14.13 18.94
C LEU A 213 8.19 15.42 19.30
N PRO A 214 6.90 15.60 18.92
CA PRO A 214 6.10 16.73 19.39
C PRO A 214 5.95 16.75 20.91
N GLY A 215 6.10 17.92 21.54
CA GLY A 215 6.01 18.04 23.01
C GLY A 215 4.60 17.89 23.61
N ASN A 216 3.55 18.00 22.79
CA ASN A 216 2.14 18.04 23.22
C ASN A 216 1.33 16.79 22.82
N MET A 217 1.89 15.60 23.07
CA MET A 217 1.24 14.35 22.69
C MET A 217 0.26 13.82 23.75
N THR A 218 -0.89 13.32 23.29
CA THR A 218 -1.87 12.57 24.09
C THR A 218 -1.38 11.15 24.40
N GLU A 219 -1.94 10.52 25.43
CA GLU A 219 -1.58 9.14 25.85
C GLU A 219 -1.69 8.13 24.68
N LYS A 220 -2.75 8.22 23.89
CA LYS A 220 -2.93 7.38 22.69
C LYS A 220 -1.86 7.61 21.62
N GLN A 221 -1.41 8.86 21.45
CA GLN A 221 -0.33 9.18 20.51
C GLN A 221 1.00 8.62 21.02
N TRP A 222 1.27 8.70 22.32
CA TRP A 222 2.45 8.10 22.94
C TRP A 222 2.50 6.59 22.72
N THR A 223 1.40 5.87 22.98
CA THR A 223 1.33 4.42 22.74
C THR A 223 1.63 4.05 21.29
N ASN A 224 1.11 4.83 20.34
CA ASN A 224 1.35 4.57 18.91
C ASN A 224 2.79 4.87 18.49
N VAL A 225 3.37 5.96 18.99
CA VAL A 225 4.77 6.31 18.69
C VAL A 225 5.72 5.28 19.26
N ILE A 226 5.50 4.80 20.49
CA ILE A 226 6.33 3.75 21.10
C ILE A 226 6.30 2.49 20.22
N LYS A 227 5.10 1.99 19.86
CA LYS A 227 4.95 0.81 19.01
C LYS A 227 5.61 0.97 17.64
N MET A 228 5.49 2.16 17.05
CA MET A 228 6.04 2.43 15.73
C MET A 228 7.56 2.59 15.76
N THR A 229 8.10 3.26 16.78
CA THR A 229 9.56 3.38 16.97
C THR A 229 10.19 2.02 17.23
N GLU A 230 9.58 1.19 18.07
CA GLU A 230 10.02 -0.19 18.31
C GLU A 230 10.05 -1.00 17.01
N PHE A 231 8.95 -0.99 16.25
CA PHE A 231 8.86 -1.67 14.96
C PHE A 231 9.93 -1.16 13.97
N ILE A 232 10.11 0.16 13.84
CA ILE A 232 11.09 0.75 12.92
C ILE A 232 12.50 0.33 13.32
N LEU A 233 12.86 0.42 14.60
CA LEU A 233 14.21 0.06 15.08
C LEU A 233 14.50 -1.44 14.91
N GLN A 234 13.52 -2.31 15.16
CA GLN A 234 13.66 -3.76 14.94
C GLN A 234 13.91 -4.07 13.47
N ASN A 235 13.07 -3.56 12.56
CA ASN A 235 13.24 -3.80 11.13
C ASN A 235 14.52 -3.16 10.58
N TYR A 236 14.89 -1.96 11.05
CA TYR A 236 16.11 -1.30 10.58
C TYR A 236 17.36 -2.09 10.96
N ARG A 237 17.40 -2.66 12.17
CA ARG A 237 18.48 -3.56 12.61
C ARG A 237 18.59 -4.79 11.69
N GLU A 238 17.47 -5.41 11.34
CA GLU A 238 17.43 -6.57 10.46
C GLU A 238 17.96 -6.23 9.06
N THR A 239 17.52 -5.11 8.49
CA THR A 239 17.96 -4.67 7.15
C THR A 239 19.44 -4.28 7.08
N MET A 240 20.01 -3.74 8.15
CA MET A 240 21.44 -3.40 8.21
C MET A 240 22.31 -4.63 8.48
N ALA A 241 21.80 -5.61 9.24
CA ALA A 241 22.48 -6.89 9.45
C ALA A 241 22.56 -7.72 8.16
N GLU A 242 21.50 -7.71 7.33
CA GLU A 242 21.51 -8.32 6.00
C GLU A 242 22.53 -7.65 5.06
N GLN A 243 22.57 -6.31 5.02
CA GLN A 243 23.53 -5.57 4.18
C GLN A 243 25.00 -5.76 4.60
N ALA A 244 25.26 -5.98 5.89
CA ALA A 244 26.62 -6.26 6.39
C ALA A 244 27.08 -7.70 6.08
N ALA A 245 26.16 -8.67 6.13
CA ALA A 245 26.46 -10.06 5.77
C ALA A 245 26.70 -10.24 4.26
N GLU A 246 25.92 -9.55 3.42
CA GLU A 246 26.11 -9.55 1.97
C GLU A 246 27.45 -8.91 1.54
N ALA A 247 27.96 -7.93 2.30
CA ALA A 247 29.24 -7.28 2.00
C ALA A 247 30.47 -8.12 2.41
N GLU A 248 30.34 -9.06 3.34
CA GLU A 248 31.41 -9.98 3.76
C GLU A 248 31.49 -11.24 2.88
N GLU A 249 30.40 -11.65 2.21
CA GLU A 249 30.42 -12.78 1.26
C GLU A 249 30.98 -12.41 -0.12
N ASP A 250 31.04 -11.11 -0.45
CA ASP A 250 31.58 -10.57 -1.71
C ASP A 250 33.05 -10.07 -1.62
N SER A 251 33.75 -10.28 -0.49
CA SER A 251 35.18 -9.96 -0.28
C SER A 251 36.06 -11.21 -0.14
#